data_AF-A0A7H4MHF1-F1
#
_entry.id   AF-A0A7H4MHF1-F1
#
_cell.length_a   1.000
_cell.length_b   1.000
_cell.length_c   1.000
_cell.angle_alpha   90.00
_cell.angle_beta   90.00
_cell.angle_gamma   90.00
#
_symmetry.space_group_name_H-M   'P 1'
#
loop_
_entity.id
_entity.type
_entity.pdbx_description
1 polymer ?
#
loop_
_entity_poly.entity_id
_entity_poly.type
_entity_poly.pdbx_seq_one_letter_code
_entity_poly.pdbx_strand_id
1 'polypeptide(L)'
;MAQWQQHDPRAQAHVERYLDLLAVCLGNILTIVDPDLLVLGGGLSNFTAISEGLAQRLPRHLLPVARVPRIERARHGDAGGMRGAAFLHLTH
;
A
#
# COMPACT_ATOMS: atom_id res chain seq x y z
N MET A 1 17.01 -1.70 -0.12
CA MET A 1 16.50 -2.41 -1.31
C MET A 1 17.58 -3.20 -2.04
N ALA A 2 18.83 -2.72 -2.13
CA ALA A 2 19.92 -3.43 -2.82
C ALA A 2 20.16 -4.89 -2.36
N GLN A 3 20.23 -5.15 -1.05
CA GLN A 3 20.41 -6.52 -0.52
C GLN A 3 19.23 -7.45 -0.86
N TRP A 4 18.00 -6.91 -0.86
CA TRP A 4 16.82 -7.67 -1.25
C TRP A 4 16.87 -8.06 -2.74
N GLN A 5 17.28 -7.14 -3.63
CA GLN A 5 17.45 -7.41 -5.05
C GLN A 5 18.55 -8.45 -5.34
N GLN A 6 19.58 -8.49 -4.48
CA GLN A 6 20.63 -9.51 -4.51
C GLN A 6 20.19 -10.85 -3.90
N HIS A 7 18.91 -11.00 -3.54
CA HIS A 7 18.34 -12.19 -2.91
C HIS A 7 19.03 -12.58 -1.58
N ASP A 8 19.53 -11.60 -0.82
CA ASP A 8 20.04 -11.86 0.52
C ASP A 8 18.92 -12.50 1.38
N PRO A 9 19.15 -13.68 1.99
CA PRO A 9 18.11 -14.41 2.70
C PRO A 9 17.48 -13.62 3.86
N ARG A 10 18.27 -12.80 4.56
CA ARG A 10 17.77 -12.01 5.70
C ARG A 10 16.91 -10.85 5.21
N ALA A 11 17.33 -10.18 4.15
CA ALA A 11 16.58 -9.10 3.52
C ALA A 11 15.25 -9.61 2.95
N GLN A 12 15.26 -10.76 2.28
CA GLN A 12 14.05 -11.42 1.78
C GLN A 12 13.08 -11.76 2.93
N ALA A 13 13.56 -12.45 3.96
CA ALA A 13 12.74 -12.78 5.13
C ALA A 13 12.21 -11.54 5.87
N HIS A 14 12.96 -10.43 5.88
CA HIS A 14 12.49 -9.18 6.45
C HIS A 14 11.35 -8.56 5.64
N VAL A 15 11.48 -8.50 4.32
CA VAL A 15 10.42 -7.97 3.45
C VAL A 15 9.15 -8.82 3.57
N GLU A 16 9.27 -10.14 3.59
CA GLU A 16 8.14 -11.05 3.80
C GLU A 16 7.38 -10.74 5.10
N ARG A 17 8.10 -10.64 6.23
CA ARG A 17 7.50 -10.27 7.52
C ARG A 17 6.85 -8.90 7.50
N TYR A 18 7.49 -7.93 6.83
CA TYR A 18 6.96 -6.59 6.70
C TYR A 18 5.64 -6.57 5.91
N LEU A 19 5.56 -7.31 4.80
CA LEU A 19 4.35 -7.42 3.98
C LEU A 19 3.22 -8.11 4.73
N ASP A 20 3.52 -9.16 5.50
CA ASP A 20 2.54 -9.84 6.33
C ASP A 20 1.95 -8.91 7.40
N LEU A 21 2.82 -8.17 8.11
CA LEU A 21 2.38 -7.18 9.10
C LEU A 21 1.52 -6.08 8.47
N LEU A 22 1.97 -5.53 7.34
CA LEU A 22 1.25 -4.48 6.65
C LEU A 22 -0.13 -4.95 6.15
N ALA A 23 -0.23 -6.19 5.66
CA ALA A 23 -1.49 -6.78 5.23
C ALA A 23 -2.47 -6.99 6.40
N VAL A 24 -1.99 -7.39 7.58
CA VAL A 24 -2.82 -7.48 8.80
C VAL A 24 -3.35 -6.10 9.20
N CYS A 25 -2.49 -5.08 9.25
CA CYS A 25 -2.88 -3.73 9.61
C CYS A 25 -3.90 -3.15 8.62
N LEU A 26 -3.63 -3.28 7.32
CA LEU A 26 -4.52 -2.79 6.27
C LEU A 26 -5.83 -3.56 6.23
N GLY A 27 -5.84 -4.88 6.45
CA GLY A 27 -7.09 -5.66 6.46
C GLY A 27 -8.12 -5.10 7.44
N ASN A 28 -7.68 -4.69 8.62
CA ASN A 28 -8.53 -4.05 9.63
C ASN A 28 -9.07 -2.68 9.14
N ILE A 29 -8.19 -1.82 8.61
CA ILE A 29 -8.58 -0.49 8.11
C ILE A 29 -9.55 -0.61 6.93
N LEU A 30 -9.24 -1.49 5.96
CA LEU A 30 -10.05 -1.70 4.77
C LEU A 30 -11.41 -2.30 5.09
N THR A 31 -11.52 -3.12 6.14
CA THR A 31 -12.82 -3.65 6.61
C THR A 31 -13.74 -2.53 7.13
N ILE A 32 -13.18 -1.45 7.67
CA ILE A 32 -13.95 -0.31 8.20
C ILE A 32 -14.27 0.71 7.10
N VAL A 33 -13.29 1.00 6.23
CA VAL A 33 -13.38 2.10 5.25
C VAL A 33 -13.95 1.64 3.90
N ASP A 34 -13.70 0.40 3.49
CA ASP A 34 -14.07 -0.19 2.19
C ASP A 34 -13.86 0.73 0.97
N PRO A 35 -12.63 1.22 0.73
CA PRO A 35 -12.38 2.14 -0.37
C PRO A 35 -12.31 1.41 -1.73
N ASP A 36 -12.67 2.08 -2.82
CA ASP A 36 -12.44 1.56 -4.18
C ASP A 36 -10.94 1.56 -4.58
N LEU A 37 -10.17 2.50 -4.04
CA LEU A 37 -8.76 2.74 -4.38
C LEU A 37 -7.92 3.03 -3.13
N LEU A 38 -6.87 2.23 -2.94
CA LEU A 38 -5.81 2.47 -1.96
C LEU A 38 -4.56 3.01 -2.68
N VAL A 39 -4.19 4.26 -2.38
CA VAL A 39 -2.98 4.89 -2.93
C VAL A 39 -1.86 4.87 -1.89
N LEU A 40 -0.76 4.17 -2.20
CA LEU A 40 0.42 4.09 -1.36
C LEU A 40 1.35 5.29 -1.64
N GLY A 41 1.59 6.11 -0.62
CA GLY A 41 2.50 7.25 -0.68
C GLY A 41 3.88 6.99 -0.03
N GLY A 42 4.72 8.04 -0.02
CA GLY A 42 6.04 8.01 0.61
C GLY A 42 7.09 7.18 -0.13
N GLY A 43 8.34 7.22 0.34
CA GLY A 43 9.47 6.61 -0.35
C GLY A 43 9.38 5.08 -0.49
N LEU A 44 8.67 4.41 0.42
CA LEU A 44 8.45 2.96 0.36
C LEU A 44 7.52 2.56 -0.80
N SER A 45 6.60 3.43 -1.24
CA SER A 45 5.69 3.13 -2.35
C SER A 45 6.41 2.90 -3.69
N ASN A 46 7.66 3.32 -3.83
CA ASN A 46 8.50 3.04 -5.01
C ASN A 46 8.96 1.58 -5.08
N PHE A 47 8.84 0.83 -3.98
CA PHE A 47 9.15 -0.59 -3.95
C PHE A 47 7.93 -1.40 -4.42
N THR A 48 7.93 -1.78 -5.70
CA THR A 48 6.79 -2.48 -6.34
C THR A 48 6.40 -3.79 -5.65
N ALA A 49 7.37 -4.45 -5.00
CA ALA A 49 7.12 -5.64 -4.19
C ALA A 49 6.11 -5.40 -3.05
N ILE A 50 5.95 -4.15 -2.57
CA ILE A 50 4.92 -3.81 -1.60
C ILE A 50 3.54 -3.89 -2.22
N SER A 51 3.29 -3.19 -3.32
CA SER A 51 1.97 -3.21 -3.96
C SER A 51 1.58 -4.61 -4.44
N GLU A 52 2.52 -5.34 -5.04
CA GLU A 52 2.29 -6.70 -5.53
C GLU A 52 2.09 -7.69 -4.38
N GLY A 53 2.95 -7.62 -3.36
CA GLY A 53 2.90 -8.50 -2.20
C GLY A 53 1.66 -8.28 -1.34
N LEU A 54 1.16 -7.04 -1.25
CA LEU A 54 -0.08 -6.73 -0.53
C LEU A 54 -1.32 -7.27 -1.22
N ALA A 55 -1.42 -7.12 -2.55
CA ALA A 55 -2.57 -7.61 -3.30
C ALA A 55 -2.80 -9.13 -3.08
N GLN A 56 -1.71 -9.89 -2.93
CA GLN A 56 -1.76 -11.33 -2.66
C GLN A 56 -2.12 -11.67 -1.21
N ARG A 57 -1.74 -10.81 -0.25
CA ARG A 57 -1.87 -11.09 1.19
C ARG A 57 -3.14 -10.53 1.81
N LEU A 58 -3.73 -9.48 1.24
CA LEU A 58 -4.93 -8.84 1.79
C LEU A 58 -6.17 -9.74 1.87
N PRO A 59 -6.49 -10.61 0.88
CA PRO A 59 -7.72 -11.41 0.92
C PRO A 59 -7.93 -12.21 2.21
N ARG A 60 -6.86 -12.73 2.83
CA ARG A 60 -6.94 -13.52 4.07
C ARG A 60 -7.23 -12.68 5.33
N HIS A 61 -7.19 -11.35 5.23
CA HIS A 61 -7.41 -10.41 6.33
C HIS A 61 -8.66 -9.54 6.14
N LEU A 62 -9.43 -9.79 5.08
CA LEU A 62 -10.68 -9.10 4.80
C LEU A 62 -11.87 -10.00 5.14
N LEU A 63 -13.06 -9.42 5.16
CA LEU A 63 -14.30 -10.19 5.23
C LEU A 63 -14.41 -11.12 3.99
N PRO A 64 -15.01 -12.32 4.12
CA PRO A 64 -15.12 -13.27 3.01
C PRO A 64 -15.80 -12.73 1.74
N VAL A 65 -16.67 -11.72 1.90
CA VAL A 65 -17.41 -11.09 0.80
C VAL A 65 -16.76 -9.80 0.29
N ALA A 66 -15.73 -9.31 0.98
CA ALA A 66 -15.06 -8.07 0.63
C ALA A 66 -14.14 -8.26 -0.58
N ARG A 67 -13.97 -7.19 -1.35
CA ARG A 67 -13.06 -7.15 -2.48
C ARG A 67 -11.79 -6.41 -2.07
N VAL A 68 -10.65 -6.84 -2.59
CA VAL A 68 -9.41 -6.07 -2.42
C VAL A 68 -9.54 -4.78 -3.23
N PRO A 69 -9.28 -3.61 -2.64
CA PRO A 69 -9.31 -2.34 -3.37
C PRO A 69 -8.27 -2.37 -4.48
N ARG A 70 -8.42 -1.49 -5.48
CA ARG A 70 -7.33 -1.25 -6.41
C ARG A 70 -6.15 -0.64 -5.63
N ILE A 71 -4.94 -1.19 -5.79
CA ILE A 71 -3.74 -0.70 -5.09
C ILE A 71 -2.86 0.03 -6.10
N GLU A 72 -2.57 1.30 -5.86
CA GLU A 72 -1.76 2.13 -6.76
C GLU A 72 -0.67 2.87 -6.00
N ARG A 73 0.42 3.20 -6.71
CA ARG A 73 1.44 4.11 -6.19
C ARG A 73 0.99 5.57 -6.34
N ALA A 74 1.31 6.39 -5.36
CA ALA A 74 1.09 7.84 -5.42
C ALA A 74 1.77 8.44 -6.65
N ARG A 75 0.99 9.15 -7.47
CA ARG A 75 1.47 9.75 -8.74
C ARG A 75 2.07 11.14 -8.56
N HIS A 76 1.69 11.83 -7.48
CA HIS A 76 1.97 13.26 -7.32
C HIS A 76 3.00 13.58 -6.23
N GLY A 77 3.60 12.57 -5.58
CA GLY A 77 4.77 12.69 -4.70
C GLY A 77 4.84 13.98 -3.88
N ASP A 78 5.96 14.68 -3.98
CA ASP A 78 6.27 15.92 -3.24
C ASP A 78 5.32 17.08 -3.59
N ALA A 79 4.78 17.11 -4.81
CA ALA A 79 3.77 18.08 -5.23
C ALA A 79 2.38 17.77 -4.66
N GLY A 80 2.18 16.61 -4.04
CA GLY A 80 0.89 16.15 -3.53
C GLY A 80 0.29 17.06 -2.47
N GLY A 81 1.13 17.60 -1.58
CA GLY A 81 0.68 18.50 -0.50
C GLY A 81 0.10 19.82 -1.04
N MET A 82 0.83 20.49 -1.93
CA MET A 82 0.34 21.75 -2.53
C MET A 82 -0.89 21.54 -3.41
N ARG A 83 -0.93 20.45 -4.19
CA ARG A 83 -2.10 20.11 -5.01
C ARG A 83 -3.32 19.83 -4.13
N GLY A 84 -3.15 19.06 -3.05
CA GLY A 84 -4.20 18.77 -2.09
C GLY A 84 -4.78 20.03 -1.46
N ALA A 85 -3.91 20.96 -1.03
CA ALA A 85 -4.34 22.24 -0.48
C ALA A 85 -5.13 23.09 -1.48
N ALA A 86 -4.69 23.14 -2.75
CA ALA A 86 -5.43 23.83 -3.81
C ALA A 86 -6.80 23.17 -4.08
N PHE A 87 -6.88 21.84 -4.01
CA PHE A 87 -8.10 21.08 -4.27
C PHE A 87 -9.18 21.25 -3.21
N LEU A 88 -8.86 21.75 -2.01
CA LEU A 88 -9.86 22.07 -0.98
C LEU A 88 -10.89 23.11 -1.45
N HIS A 89 -10.57 23.90 -2.48
CA HIS A 89 -11.46 24.92 -3.05
C HIS A 89 -12.17 24.47 -4.34
N LEU A 90 -11.95 23.23 -4.81
CA LEU A 90 -12.56 22.73 -6.06
C LEU A 90 -13.96 22.15 -5.87
N THR A 91 -14.35 21.81 -4.65
CA THR A 91 -15.66 21.20 -4.33
C THR A 91 -16.70 22.22 -3.85
N HIS A 92 -16.58 23.48 -4.28
CA HIS A 92 -17.54 24.54 -4.00
C HIS A 92 -18.57 24.71 -5.12
#